data_AF-A0A429TDE3-F1
#
_entry.id   AF-A0A429TDE3-F1
#
_cell.length_a   1.000
_cell.length_b   1.000
_cell.length_c   1.000
_cell.angle_alpha   90.00
_cell.angle_beta   90.00
_cell.angle_gamma   90.00
#
_symmetry.space_group_name_H-M   'P 1'
#
loop_
_entity.id
_entity.type
_entity.pdbx_description
1 polymer ?
#
loop_
_entity_poly.entity_id
_entity_poly.type
_entity_poly.pdbx_seq_one_letter_code
_entity_poly.pdbx_strand_id
1 'polypeptide(L)'
;MATAPAAFADGPKPSAQDQRNQDKGKDDHKKKAVQFPHGLRQFTSDNTFTVPAGVTTVFVQAWGAGGGGGGGGGASATAPGGAGGGGGAGGFTWCVLNVRPLADYGVDIGDGGPAGGGGLAGAPGLSGTQGENTTIVATATNTTLATATGGGGGGGGGAGTATSAPGAGGAPGAGGNGSCTTSSVNRAGGSGTTGGAGTAVGQGGTPADGIVAPPPGAVEGGDGGAGGASPGQAGSTGQTGGAGYVVIWW
;
A
#
# COMPACT_ATOMS: atom_id res chain seq x y z
N MET A 1 -47.52 -30.07 82.08
CA MET A 1 -46.20 -29.96 81.41
C MET A 1 -46.23 -28.67 80.61
N ALA A 2 -45.82 -27.56 81.25
CA ALA A 2 -44.46 -27.00 81.26
C ALA A 2 -44.40 -25.84 80.24
N THR A 3 -44.78 -24.62 80.65
CA THR A 3 -43.93 -23.49 81.15
C THR A 3 -43.47 -22.55 80.04
N ALA A 4 -44.03 -21.33 80.01
CA ALA A 4 -43.29 -20.09 79.70
C ALA A 4 -42.54 -19.64 80.98
N PRO A 5 -41.61 -18.65 81.03
CA PRO A 5 -41.21 -17.59 80.07
C PRO A 5 -39.65 -17.49 79.89
N ALA A 6 -39.03 -16.55 79.14
CA ALA A 6 -38.64 -15.20 79.59
C ALA A 6 -37.88 -14.42 78.48
N ALA A 7 -38.05 -13.10 78.48
CA ALA A 7 -37.32 -12.12 77.68
C ALA A 7 -35.94 -11.80 78.28
N PHE A 8 -34.93 -11.42 77.47
CA PHE A 8 -33.84 -10.53 77.90
C PHE A 8 -33.07 -9.89 76.71
N ALA A 9 -33.02 -8.56 76.74
CA ALA A 9 -31.96 -7.63 76.32
C ALA A 9 -31.50 -7.52 74.86
N ASP A 10 -31.73 -6.32 74.31
CA ASP A 10 -30.90 -5.64 73.31
C ASP A 10 -29.40 -5.80 73.64
N GLY A 11 -28.68 -6.52 72.79
CA GLY A 11 -27.22 -6.52 72.78
C GLY A 11 -26.66 -5.21 72.24
N PRO A 12 -25.42 -4.82 72.58
CA PRO A 12 -24.85 -3.53 72.20
C PRO A 12 -24.78 -3.39 70.68
N LYS A 13 -25.25 -2.26 70.14
CA LYS A 13 -24.89 -1.86 68.77
C LYS A 13 -23.37 -1.90 68.64
N PRO A 14 -22.80 -2.51 67.58
CA PRO A 14 -21.37 -2.52 67.36
C PRO A 14 -20.87 -1.07 67.35
N SER A 15 -19.80 -0.82 68.10
CA SER A 15 -19.21 0.50 68.23
C SER A 15 -18.71 1.00 66.85
N ALA A 16 -18.69 2.32 66.66
CA ALA A 16 -18.18 2.98 65.45
C ALA A 16 -16.70 2.68 65.14
N GLN A 17 -16.01 1.86 65.94
CA GLN A 17 -14.68 1.32 65.65
C GLN A 17 -14.72 0.05 64.80
N ASP A 18 -15.75 -0.80 64.92
CA ASP A 18 -15.85 -2.02 64.08
C ASP A 18 -16.27 -1.72 62.64
N GLN A 19 -16.98 -0.60 62.42
CA GLN A 19 -17.29 -0.12 61.07
C GLN A 19 -16.07 0.51 60.37
N ARG A 20 -15.04 0.93 61.10
CA ARG A 20 -13.80 1.48 60.51
C ARG A 20 -12.82 0.43 60.02
N ASN A 21 -12.97 -0.83 60.44
CA ASN A 21 -12.14 -1.94 59.95
C ASN A 21 -12.79 -2.74 58.83
N GLN A 22 -14.09 -2.61 58.58
CA GLN A 22 -14.73 -3.17 57.38
C GLN A 22 -14.60 -2.27 56.15
N ASP A 23 -14.27 -0.99 56.33
CA ASP A 23 -14.09 -0.02 55.24
C ASP A 23 -12.68 -0.01 54.64
N LYS A 24 -11.81 -0.96 55.05
CA LYS A 24 -10.42 -1.10 54.55
C LYS A 24 -10.22 -2.20 53.50
N GLY A 25 -11.32 -2.73 52.95
CA GLY A 25 -11.28 -3.84 51.98
C GLY A 25 -12.01 -3.58 50.67
N LYS A 26 -12.44 -2.34 50.41
CA LYS A 26 -13.22 -1.99 49.22
C LYS A 26 -12.71 -0.74 48.53
N ASP A 27 -11.39 -0.56 48.53
CA ASP A 27 -10.76 0.13 47.42
C ASP A 27 -10.90 -0.79 46.21
N ASP A 28 -12.00 -0.62 45.49
CA ASP A 28 -12.19 -1.03 44.10
C ASP A 28 -11.18 -0.31 43.20
N HIS A 29 -9.89 -0.36 43.56
CA HIS A 29 -8.82 -0.57 42.61
C HIS A 29 -9.01 -1.94 41.94
N LYS A 30 -10.15 -2.14 41.27
CA LYS A 30 -10.08 -2.57 39.88
C LYS A 30 -9.15 -1.56 39.25
N LYS A 31 -7.83 -1.85 39.29
CA LYS A 31 -6.86 -1.26 38.39
C LYS A 31 -7.54 -1.43 37.04
N LYS A 32 -8.17 -0.37 36.56
CA LYS A 32 -8.84 -0.36 35.27
C LYS A 32 -7.70 -0.79 34.36
N ALA A 33 -7.76 -2.04 33.89
CA ALA A 33 -6.65 -2.61 33.15
C ALA A 33 -6.30 -1.54 32.12
N VAL A 34 -5.04 -1.12 32.08
CA VAL A 34 -4.60 -0.15 31.08
C VAL A 34 -4.85 -0.87 29.77
N GLN A 35 -6.02 -0.62 29.19
CA GLN A 35 -6.41 -1.14 27.90
C GLN A 35 -5.55 -0.33 26.96
N PHE A 36 -4.44 -0.92 26.54
CA PHE A 36 -3.73 -0.41 25.39
C PHE A 36 -4.70 -0.56 24.23
N PRO A 37 -5.24 0.55 23.69
CA PRO A 37 -6.10 0.44 22.54
C PRO A 37 -5.28 -0.24 21.46
N HIS A 38 -5.85 -1.28 20.86
CA HIS A 38 -5.27 -1.95 19.72
C HIS A 38 -6.23 -1.80 18.55
N GLY A 39 -5.69 -1.73 17.34
CA GLY A 39 -6.51 -1.55 16.16
C GLY A 39 -5.73 -1.64 14.87
N LEU A 40 -6.47 -1.68 13.77
CA LEU A 40 -5.93 -1.72 12.42
C LEU A 40 -6.74 -0.77 11.54
N ARG A 41 -6.05 -0.01 10.70
CA ARG A 41 -6.65 0.85 9.69
C ARG A 41 -5.90 0.69 8.37
N GLN A 42 -6.68 0.60 7.29
CA GLN A 42 -6.17 0.49 5.93
C GLN A 42 -6.50 1.77 5.16
N PHE A 43 -5.65 2.11 4.20
CA PHE A 43 -5.79 3.28 3.35
C PHE A 43 -5.58 2.86 1.90
N THR A 44 -6.59 3.14 1.07
CA THR A 44 -6.60 2.94 -0.38
C THR A 44 -6.79 4.26 -1.13
N SER A 45 -6.81 5.37 -0.40
CA SER A 45 -6.87 6.75 -0.88
C SER A 45 -6.33 7.67 0.23
N ASP A 46 -6.00 8.90 -0.14
CA ASP A 46 -5.50 9.91 0.78
C ASP A 46 -6.41 10.08 2.00
N ASN A 47 -5.78 10.19 3.17
CA ASN A 47 -6.48 10.47 4.40
C ASN A 47 -5.53 10.88 5.52
N THR A 48 -6.10 11.21 6.67
CA THR A 48 -5.35 11.47 7.90
C THR A 48 -5.54 10.31 8.87
N PHE A 49 -4.43 9.84 9.44
CA PHE A 49 -4.40 8.96 10.60
C PHE A 49 -4.26 9.78 11.89
N THR A 50 -5.33 9.83 12.68
CA THR A 50 -5.29 10.39 14.04
C THR A 50 -4.96 9.29 15.03
N VAL A 51 -3.88 9.47 15.78
CA VAL A 51 -3.38 8.48 16.75
C VAL A 51 -4.34 8.38 17.94
N PRO A 52 -4.81 7.18 18.32
CA PRO A 52 -5.66 7.02 19.49
C PRO A 52 -4.97 7.45 20.79
N ALA A 53 -5.77 7.83 21.79
CA ALA A 53 -5.26 8.20 23.10
C ALA A 53 -4.42 7.05 23.71
N GLY A 54 -3.23 7.37 24.23
CA GLY A 54 -2.34 6.39 24.87
C GLY A 54 -1.47 5.58 23.91
N VAL A 55 -1.60 5.73 22.60
CA VAL A 55 -0.73 5.08 21.61
C VAL A 55 0.49 5.95 21.33
N THR A 56 1.68 5.39 21.53
CA THR A 56 2.96 6.07 21.28
C THR A 56 3.78 5.41 20.18
N THR A 57 3.35 4.25 19.70
CA THR A 57 4.04 3.47 18.68
C THR A 57 3.02 2.82 17.77
N VAL A 58 3.28 2.85 16.47
CA VAL A 58 2.48 2.16 15.46
C VAL A 58 3.38 1.39 14.51
N PHE A 59 2.83 0.34 13.92
CA PHE A 59 3.47 -0.41 12.85
C PHE A 59 2.80 -0.02 11.53
N VAL A 60 3.62 0.22 10.51
CA VAL A 60 3.14 0.68 9.20
C VAL A 60 3.71 -0.20 8.12
N GLN A 61 2.84 -0.77 7.29
CA GLN A 61 3.21 -1.29 5.98
C GLN A 61 2.71 -0.34 4.91
N ALA A 62 3.60 0.07 4.01
CA ALA A 62 3.28 0.94 2.91
C ALA A 62 3.86 0.38 1.61
N TRP A 63 3.07 0.49 0.55
CA TRP A 63 3.44 0.14 -0.80
C TRP A 63 3.25 1.35 -1.71
N GLY A 64 4.23 1.62 -2.57
CA GLY A 64 4.10 2.62 -3.62
C GLY A 64 3.12 2.17 -4.70
N ALA A 65 2.76 3.08 -5.59
CA ALA A 65 1.93 2.73 -6.74
C ALA A 65 2.76 2.00 -7.82
N GLY A 66 2.11 1.19 -8.65
CA GLY A 66 2.76 0.60 -9.83
C GLY A 66 2.89 1.59 -10.97
N GLY A 67 3.92 1.40 -11.81
CA GLY A 67 4.08 2.16 -13.06
C GLY A 67 3.18 1.64 -14.16
N GLY A 68 2.83 2.51 -15.11
CA GLY A 68 2.02 2.13 -16.28
C GLY A 68 2.83 1.35 -17.30
N GLY A 69 2.18 0.42 -18.00
CA GLY A 69 2.78 -0.32 -19.11
C GLY A 69 2.94 0.54 -20.36
N GLY A 70 3.97 0.26 -21.15
CA GLY A 70 4.20 0.95 -22.43
C GLY A 70 3.20 0.51 -23.50
N GLY A 71 2.88 1.39 -24.45
CA GLY A 71 2.06 1.05 -25.61
C GLY A 71 2.83 0.22 -26.64
N GLY A 72 2.14 -0.63 -27.38
CA GLY A 72 2.73 -1.35 -28.52
C GLY A 72 3.00 -0.43 -29.71
N GLY A 73 4.04 -0.72 -30.49
CA GLY A 73 4.31 -0.03 -31.75
C GLY A 73 3.34 -0.47 -32.85
N GLY A 74 3.08 0.40 -33.82
CA GLY A 74 2.29 0.06 -35.00
C GLY A 74 3.06 -0.74 -36.04
N ALA A 75 2.34 -1.56 -36.79
CA ALA A 75 2.88 -2.30 -37.92
C ALA A 75 3.22 -1.36 -39.08
N SER A 76 4.29 -1.67 -39.81
CA SER A 76 4.55 -1.08 -41.13
C SER A 76 3.72 -1.79 -42.20
N ALA A 77 3.95 -1.46 -43.47
CA ALA A 77 3.38 -2.22 -44.58
C ALA A 77 3.92 -3.67 -44.66
N THR A 78 5.08 -3.95 -44.06
CA THR A 78 5.82 -5.20 -44.27
C THR A 78 6.21 -5.94 -42.98
N ALA A 79 6.03 -5.33 -41.81
CA ALA A 79 6.41 -5.92 -40.53
C ALA A 79 5.47 -5.54 -39.39
N PRO A 80 5.25 -6.44 -38.41
CA PRO A 80 4.51 -6.11 -37.20
C PRO A 80 5.30 -5.15 -36.30
N GLY A 81 4.58 -4.42 -35.44
CA GLY A 81 5.18 -3.62 -34.38
C GLY A 81 5.70 -4.48 -33.22
N GLY A 82 6.53 -3.88 -32.36
CA GLY A 82 6.93 -4.49 -31.09
C GLY A 82 5.89 -4.25 -30.00
N ALA A 83 5.76 -5.18 -29.06
CA ALA A 83 4.91 -4.96 -27.90
C ALA A 83 5.57 -4.00 -26.91
N GLY A 84 4.77 -3.29 -26.12
CA GLY A 84 5.25 -2.48 -25.00
C GLY A 84 5.77 -3.33 -23.84
N GLY A 85 6.69 -2.77 -23.07
CA GLY A 85 7.15 -3.38 -21.82
C GLY A 85 6.16 -3.14 -20.68
N GLY A 86 6.14 -4.04 -19.70
CA GLY A 86 5.32 -3.86 -18.49
C GLY A 86 5.93 -2.84 -17.53
N GLY A 87 5.09 -2.14 -16.78
CA GLY A 87 5.51 -1.27 -15.69
C GLY A 87 6.02 -2.05 -14.48
N GLY A 88 6.83 -1.42 -13.64
CA GLY A 88 7.28 -2.00 -12.37
C GLY A 88 6.25 -1.84 -11.27
N ALA A 89 6.23 -2.75 -10.30
CA ALA A 89 5.42 -2.62 -9.10
C ALA A 89 5.97 -1.55 -8.15
N GLY A 90 5.11 -1.04 -7.28
CA GLY A 90 5.52 -0.16 -6.18
C GLY A 90 6.46 -0.83 -5.19
N GLY A 91 7.33 -0.02 -4.58
CA GLY A 91 8.21 -0.46 -3.51
C GLY A 91 7.46 -0.75 -2.22
N PHE A 92 8.08 -1.49 -1.30
CA PHE A 92 7.50 -1.82 -0.01
C PHE A 92 8.39 -1.35 1.14
N THR A 93 7.78 -0.77 2.17
CA THR A 93 8.42 -0.54 3.46
C THR A 93 7.52 -1.03 4.59
N TRP A 94 8.13 -1.69 5.57
CA TRP A 94 7.53 -1.96 6.87
C TRP A 94 8.37 -1.31 7.95
N CYS A 95 7.76 -0.41 8.74
CA CYS A 95 8.47 0.24 9.83
C CYS A 95 7.64 0.43 11.10
N VAL A 96 8.37 0.69 12.18
CA VAL A 96 7.84 1.03 13.49
C VAL A 96 8.01 2.52 13.70
N LEU A 97 6.91 3.26 13.79
CA LEU A 97 6.92 4.71 13.94
C LEU A 97 6.61 5.11 15.39
N ASN A 98 7.42 6.00 15.93
CA ASN A 98 7.10 6.68 17.18
C ASN A 98 6.10 7.80 16.88
N VAL A 99 4.96 7.75 17.55
CA VAL A 99 3.87 8.68 17.34
C VAL A 99 3.50 9.42 18.62
N ARG A 100 2.86 10.58 18.47
CA ARG A 100 2.30 11.33 19.59
C ARG A 100 0.82 10.97 19.73
N PRO A 101 0.33 10.59 20.93
CA PRO A 101 -1.10 10.39 21.15
C PRO A 101 -1.91 11.60 20.70
N LEU A 102 -3.05 11.35 20.04
CA LEU A 102 -3.97 12.38 19.52
C LEU A 102 -3.40 13.29 18.42
N ALA A 103 -2.20 13.01 17.90
CA ALA A 103 -1.64 13.73 16.78
C ALA A 103 -2.09 13.14 15.43
N ASP A 104 -2.08 14.00 14.41
CA ASP A 104 -2.44 13.66 13.05
C ASP A 104 -1.20 13.39 12.19
N TYR A 105 -1.32 12.35 11.36
CA TYR A 105 -0.35 11.94 10.37
C TYR A 105 -1.03 11.84 9.01
N GLY A 106 -0.53 12.56 8.03
CA GLY A 106 -0.99 12.45 6.65
C GLY A 106 -0.60 11.09 6.08
N VAL A 107 -1.54 10.44 5.43
CA VAL A 107 -1.34 9.23 4.62
C VAL A 107 -1.69 9.61 3.19
N ASP A 108 -0.67 9.72 2.36
CA ASP A 108 -0.75 10.07 0.95
C ASP A 108 -0.55 8.77 0.16
N ILE A 109 -1.57 8.39 -0.61
CA ILE A 109 -1.60 7.16 -1.39
C ILE A 109 -1.27 7.52 -2.82
N GLY A 110 -0.12 7.02 -3.29
CA GLY A 110 0.31 7.28 -4.66
C GLY A 110 -0.67 6.74 -5.69
N ASP A 111 -0.94 7.53 -6.72
CA ASP A 111 -1.69 7.09 -7.88
C ASP A 111 -0.85 6.19 -8.81
N GLY A 112 -1.54 5.23 -9.44
CA GLY A 112 -0.93 4.34 -10.43
C GLY A 112 -0.47 5.11 -11.67
N GLY A 113 0.67 4.71 -12.24
CA GLY A 113 1.22 5.36 -13.42
C GLY A 113 0.33 5.19 -14.66
N PRO A 114 -0.03 6.28 -15.36
CA PRO A 114 -0.67 6.23 -16.67
C PRO A 114 -0.03 5.29 -17.69
N ALA A 115 -0.87 4.59 -18.46
CA ALA A 115 -0.46 3.75 -19.57
C ALA A 115 0.12 4.54 -20.75
N GLY A 116 1.07 3.94 -21.46
CA GLY A 116 1.56 4.43 -22.74
C GLY A 116 0.58 4.16 -23.87
N GLY A 117 0.30 5.19 -24.69
CA GLY A 117 -0.53 5.08 -25.89
C GLY A 117 0.10 4.20 -26.97
N GLY A 118 -0.74 3.44 -27.68
CA GLY A 118 -0.30 2.65 -28.84
C GLY A 118 0.19 3.51 -30.00
N GLY A 119 1.19 3.02 -30.72
CA GLY A 119 1.74 3.69 -31.90
C GLY A 119 0.81 3.56 -33.10
N LEU A 120 0.65 4.64 -33.87
CA LEU A 120 0.01 4.57 -35.19
C LEU A 120 0.80 3.66 -36.14
N ALA A 121 0.22 3.31 -37.28
CA ALA A 121 0.89 2.54 -38.33
C ALA A 121 2.31 3.08 -38.62
N GLY A 122 3.32 2.21 -38.52
CA GLY A 122 4.73 2.58 -38.74
C GLY A 122 5.35 3.49 -37.67
N ALA A 123 4.68 3.74 -36.55
CA ALA A 123 5.17 4.57 -35.45
C ALA A 123 5.38 3.74 -34.16
N PRO A 124 6.35 4.12 -33.31
CA PRO A 124 6.55 3.47 -32.02
C PRO A 124 5.38 3.79 -31.07
N GLY A 125 5.17 2.91 -30.09
CA GLY A 125 4.30 3.18 -28.96
C GLY A 125 4.94 4.16 -27.98
N LEU A 126 4.12 4.77 -27.12
CA LEU A 126 4.58 5.64 -26.06
C LEU A 126 4.94 4.82 -24.82
N SER A 127 5.89 5.30 -24.03
CA SER A 127 6.16 4.73 -22.71
C SER A 127 5.02 5.02 -21.73
N GLY A 128 4.78 4.10 -20.81
CA GLY A 128 3.99 4.39 -19.61
C GLY A 128 4.78 5.30 -18.65
N THR A 129 4.09 5.87 -17.67
CA THR A 129 4.72 6.73 -16.68
C THR A 129 4.96 6.00 -15.36
N GLN A 130 5.83 6.57 -14.54
CA GLN A 130 6.05 6.09 -13.17
C GLN A 130 4.75 6.21 -12.36
N GLY A 131 4.53 5.28 -11.43
CA GLY A 131 3.55 5.44 -10.36
C GLY A 131 4.04 6.42 -9.30
N GLU A 132 3.11 7.00 -8.55
CA GLU A 132 3.47 7.95 -7.50
C GLU A 132 3.90 7.25 -6.20
N ASN A 133 4.56 8.02 -5.35
CA ASN A 133 5.02 7.55 -4.06
C ASN A 133 3.85 7.49 -3.08
N THR A 134 3.84 6.49 -2.22
CA THR A 134 2.98 6.46 -1.04
C THR A 134 3.78 6.92 0.16
N THR A 135 3.27 7.89 0.92
CA THR A 135 4.01 8.50 2.03
C THR A 135 3.19 8.64 3.30
N ILE A 136 3.90 8.58 4.43
CA ILE A 136 3.35 8.90 5.75
C ILE A 136 4.08 10.14 6.26
N VAL A 137 3.34 11.19 6.58
CA VAL A 137 3.88 12.51 6.94
C VAL A 137 3.41 12.90 8.34
N ALA A 138 4.34 13.32 9.20
CA ALA A 138 4.00 13.99 10.44
C ALA A 138 3.50 15.41 10.12
N THR A 139 2.18 15.62 10.16
CA THR A 139 1.54 16.87 9.69
C THR A 139 2.04 18.09 10.46
N ALA A 140 2.32 17.96 11.76
CA ALA A 140 2.79 19.05 12.61
C ALA A 140 4.16 19.61 12.20
N THR A 141 5.02 18.81 11.56
CA THR A 141 6.39 19.19 11.18
C THR A 141 6.65 19.07 9.68
N ASN A 142 5.64 18.68 8.91
CA ASN A 142 5.73 18.35 7.49
C ASN A 142 6.92 17.42 7.17
N THR A 143 7.14 16.42 8.02
CA THR A 143 8.28 15.50 7.89
C THR A 143 7.78 14.15 7.38
N THR A 144 8.29 13.72 6.23
CA THR A 144 8.03 12.38 5.72
C THR A 144 8.73 11.35 6.59
N LEU A 145 7.95 10.45 7.18
CA LEU A 145 8.42 9.42 8.09
C LEU A 145 8.69 8.10 7.36
N ALA A 146 7.90 7.80 6.34
CA ALA A 146 8.01 6.61 5.52
C ALA A 146 7.65 6.95 4.07
N THR A 147 8.38 6.34 3.13
CA THR A 147 8.17 6.48 1.70
C THR A 147 8.26 5.10 1.07
N ALA A 148 7.21 4.70 0.38
CA ALA A 148 7.23 3.59 -0.55
C ALA A 148 7.15 4.17 -1.97
N THR A 149 8.24 4.10 -2.73
CA THR A 149 8.31 4.77 -4.03
C THR A 149 7.48 4.02 -5.06
N GLY A 150 6.91 4.76 -6.02
CA GLY A 150 6.21 4.13 -7.13
C GLY A 150 7.16 3.41 -8.09
N GLY A 151 6.62 2.42 -8.80
CA GLY A 151 7.33 1.67 -9.84
C GLY A 151 7.49 2.47 -11.12
N GLY A 152 8.56 2.20 -11.87
CA GLY A 152 8.86 2.81 -13.16
C GLY A 152 7.88 2.40 -14.25
N GLY A 153 7.62 3.29 -15.21
CA GLY A 153 6.81 2.98 -16.38
C GLY A 153 7.54 2.05 -17.37
N GLY A 154 6.77 1.23 -18.08
CA GLY A 154 7.26 0.37 -19.17
C GLY A 154 7.54 1.18 -20.44
N GLY A 155 8.58 0.79 -21.18
CA GLY A 155 8.94 1.41 -22.45
C GLY A 155 7.95 1.08 -23.57
N GLY A 156 7.71 2.01 -24.49
CA GLY A 156 6.93 1.77 -25.69
C GLY A 156 7.60 0.78 -26.65
N GLY A 157 6.81 0.00 -27.37
CA GLY A 157 7.29 -0.91 -28.42
C GLY A 157 7.72 -0.15 -29.69
N GLY A 158 8.75 -0.64 -30.37
CA GLY A 158 9.24 -0.09 -31.62
C GLY A 158 8.26 -0.30 -32.78
N ALA A 159 8.32 0.58 -33.78
CA ALA A 159 7.58 0.42 -35.03
C ALA A 159 8.06 -0.80 -35.82
N GLY A 160 7.17 -1.39 -36.62
CA GLY A 160 7.59 -2.32 -37.68
C GLY A 160 8.53 -1.61 -38.66
N THR A 161 9.57 -2.29 -39.12
CA THR A 161 10.54 -1.71 -40.06
C THR A 161 10.15 -2.01 -41.52
N ALA A 162 10.67 -1.23 -42.47
CA ALA A 162 10.46 -1.49 -43.90
C ALA A 162 11.21 -2.75 -44.39
N THR A 163 12.20 -3.22 -43.62
CA THR A 163 13.05 -4.38 -43.94
C THR A 163 12.47 -5.72 -43.47
N SER A 164 11.16 -5.78 -43.22
CA SER A 164 10.43 -6.98 -42.77
C SER A 164 10.80 -7.48 -41.36
N ALA A 165 11.58 -6.71 -40.59
CA ALA A 165 11.89 -7.06 -39.20
C ALA A 165 10.81 -6.49 -38.25
N PRO A 166 10.27 -7.31 -37.33
CA PRO A 166 9.37 -6.83 -36.27
C PRO A 166 9.97 -5.68 -35.48
N GLY A 167 9.12 -4.78 -35.00
CA GLY A 167 9.55 -3.76 -34.05
C GLY A 167 10.14 -4.37 -32.78
N ALA A 168 11.16 -3.72 -32.22
CA ALA A 168 11.75 -4.14 -30.95
C ALA A 168 10.73 -4.01 -29.82
N GLY A 169 10.78 -4.93 -28.86
CA GLY A 169 9.95 -4.84 -27.66
C GLY A 169 10.35 -3.68 -26.75
N GLY A 170 9.38 -3.14 -26.02
CA GLY A 170 9.60 -2.10 -25.03
C GLY A 170 10.36 -2.62 -23.80
N ALA A 171 11.21 -1.77 -23.21
CA ALA A 171 11.97 -2.08 -22.01
C ALA A 171 11.05 -2.23 -20.78
N PRO A 172 11.39 -3.07 -19.79
CA PRO A 172 10.62 -3.19 -18.57
C PRO A 172 10.78 -1.97 -17.65
N GLY A 173 9.71 -1.63 -16.94
CA GLY A 173 9.75 -0.68 -15.83
C GLY A 173 10.39 -1.30 -14.59
N ALA A 174 11.28 -0.56 -13.92
CA ALA A 174 11.91 -1.01 -12.68
C ALA A 174 10.92 -0.96 -11.50
N GLY A 175 10.99 -1.90 -10.57
CA GLY A 175 10.23 -1.83 -9.33
C GLY A 175 10.65 -0.66 -8.43
N GLY A 176 9.71 -0.13 -7.65
CA GLY A 176 9.99 0.88 -6.62
C GLY A 176 10.72 0.30 -5.40
N ASN A 177 11.10 1.14 -4.44
CA ASN A 177 11.74 0.74 -3.20
C ASN A 177 11.10 1.39 -1.96
N GLY A 178 11.38 0.88 -0.76
CA GLY A 178 10.94 1.45 0.51
C GLY A 178 12.03 2.20 1.26
N SER A 179 11.63 3.16 2.08
CA SER A 179 12.47 3.77 3.11
C SER A 179 11.63 4.28 4.28
N CYS A 180 12.23 4.32 5.47
CA CYS A 180 11.60 4.87 6.66
C CYS A 180 12.66 5.53 7.55
N THR A 181 12.25 6.52 8.34
CA THR A 181 13.12 7.27 9.26
C THR A 181 13.57 6.45 10.48
N THR A 182 12.90 5.32 10.73
CA THR A 182 13.22 4.37 11.78
C THR A 182 13.71 3.04 11.19
N SER A 183 14.00 2.06 12.05
CA SER A 183 14.29 0.70 11.61
C SER A 183 13.16 0.18 10.72
N SER A 184 13.54 -0.30 9.53
CA SER A 184 12.61 -0.74 8.50
C SER A 184 13.07 -2.01 7.80
N VAL A 185 12.09 -2.74 7.29
CA VAL A 185 12.30 -3.78 6.27
C VAL A 185 11.83 -3.17 4.95
N ASN A 186 12.76 -3.00 4.02
CA ASN A 186 12.46 -2.47 2.69
C ASN A 186 12.62 -3.58 1.66
N ARG A 187 11.67 -3.68 0.74
CA ARG A 187 11.74 -4.61 -0.38
C ARG A 187 11.42 -3.85 -1.66
N ALA A 188 12.17 -4.16 -2.71
CA ALA A 188 11.85 -3.64 -4.02
C ALA A 188 10.57 -4.32 -4.53
N GLY A 189 9.75 -3.56 -5.26
CA GLY A 189 8.71 -4.15 -6.10
C GLY A 189 9.31 -4.99 -7.22
N GLY A 190 8.55 -5.92 -7.78
CA GLY A 190 8.94 -6.61 -8.99
C GLY A 190 9.10 -5.63 -10.15
N SER A 191 10.15 -5.79 -10.96
CA SER A 191 10.20 -5.13 -12.27
C SER A 191 9.18 -5.76 -13.22
N GLY A 192 8.69 -4.98 -14.18
CA GLY A 192 7.94 -5.54 -15.29
C GLY A 192 8.81 -6.42 -16.19
N THR A 193 8.21 -7.03 -17.20
CA THR A 193 8.94 -7.80 -18.21
C THR A 193 9.02 -7.04 -19.54
N THR A 194 10.07 -7.34 -20.31
CA THR A 194 10.27 -6.77 -21.63
C THR A 194 9.14 -7.17 -22.57
N GLY A 195 8.70 -6.26 -23.43
CA GLY A 195 7.82 -6.60 -24.55
C GLY A 195 8.50 -7.57 -25.51
N GLY A 196 7.73 -8.46 -26.13
CA GLY A 196 8.18 -9.31 -27.21
C GLY A 196 8.02 -8.67 -28.58
N ALA A 197 8.44 -9.40 -29.62
CA ALA A 197 8.08 -9.07 -30.99
C ALA A 197 6.57 -9.30 -31.22
N GLY A 198 5.92 -8.41 -31.97
CA GLY A 198 4.51 -8.56 -32.29
C GLY A 198 3.59 -8.36 -31.07
N THR A 199 2.78 -9.36 -30.75
CA THR A 199 1.68 -9.25 -29.77
C THR A 199 2.02 -9.77 -28.38
N ALA A 200 3.24 -10.27 -28.14
CA ALA A 200 3.65 -10.78 -26.84
C ALA A 200 3.95 -9.62 -25.88
N VAL A 201 2.98 -9.26 -25.04
CA VAL A 201 3.08 -8.10 -24.14
C VAL A 201 4.06 -8.30 -22.99
N GLY A 202 4.72 -7.23 -22.57
CA GLY A 202 5.44 -7.22 -21.31
C GLY A 202 4.46 -7.22 -20.14
N GLN A 203 4.65 -8.12 -19.18
CA GLN A 203 3.83 -8.22 -17.98
C GLN A 203 4.25 -7.18 -16.94
N GLY A 204 3.27 -6.67 -16.21
CA GLY A 204 3.49 -5.81 -15.05
C GLY A 204 4.30 -6.50 -13.95
N GLY A 205 5.02 -5.69 -13.18
CA GLY A 205 5.74 -6.15 -12.01
C GLY A 205 4.78 -6.59 -10.91
N THR A 206 5.17 -7.61 -10.15
CA THR A 206 4.38 -8.11 -9.02
C THR A 206 4.71 -7.35 -7.72
N PRO A 207 3.72 -7.13 -6.84
CA PRO A 207 3.92 -6.54 -5.52
C PRO A 207 4.98 -7.28 -4.70
N ALA A 208 5.69 -6.57 -3.84
CA ALA A 208 6.44 -7.21 -2.78
C ALA A 208 5.48 -7.70 -1.69
N ASP A 209 5.65 -8.95 -1.24
CA ASP A 209 4.85 -9.52 -0.15
C ASP A 209 5.06 -8.76 1.16
N GLY A 210 3.97 -8.52 1.88
CA GLY A 210 3.97 -8.05 3.27
C GLY A 210 3.27 -9.04 4.21
N ILE A 211 3.09 -8.66 5.46
CA ILE A 211 2.25 -9.37 6.44
C ILE A 211 0.78 -9.33 6.01
N VAL A 212 0.36 -8.19 5.46
CA VAL A 212 -0.98 -8.02 4.88
C VAL A 212 -0.79 -7.94 3.37
N ALA A 213 -1.58 -8.70 2.64
CA ALA A 213 -1.58 -8.62 1.18
C ALA A 213 -2.34 -7.35 0.74
N PRO A 214 -1.81 -6.58 -0.23
CA PRO A 214 -2.58 -5.53 -0.88
C PRO A 214 -3.79 -6.14 -1.62
N PRO A 215 -4.86 -5.35 -1.83
CA PRO A 215 -5.99 -5.80 -2.64
C PRO A 215 -5.54 -6.08 -4.10
N PRO A 216 -6.22 -6.98 -4.82
CA PRO A 216 -5.88 -7.28 -6.22
C PRO A 216 -5.83 -6.03 -7.09
N GLY A 217 -4.79 -5.89 -7.91
CA GLY A 217 -4.62 -4.75 -8.80
C GLY A 217 -4.10 -3.47 -8.13
N ALA A 218 -3.91 -3.46 -6.81
CA ALA A 218 -3.13 -2.39 -6.16
C ALA A 218 -1.64 -2.69 -6.30
N VAL A 219 -0.84 -1.63 -6.39
CA VAL A 219 0.64 -1.63 -6.37
C VAL A 219 1.33 -2.38 -7.53
N GLU A 220 0.59 -3.17 -8.30
CA GLU A 220 0.99 -3.90 -9.50
C GLU A 220 1.39 -2.95 -10.63
N GLY A 221 2.44 -3.29 -11.37
CA GLY A 221 2.74 -2.61 -12.62
C GLY A 221 1.69 -2.91 -13.69
N GLY A 222 1.46 -1.98 -14.61
CA GLY A 222 0.57 -2.21 -15.73
C GLY A 222 1.22 -3.05 -16.83
N ASP A 223 0.46 -3.95 -17.45
CA ASP A 223 0.89 -4.70 -18.63
C ASP A 223 1.13 -3.78 -19.84
N GLY A 224 2.08 -4.14 -20.69
CA GLY A 224 2.34 -3.47 -21.96
C GLY A 224 1.24 -3.72 -23.00
N GLY A 225 1.18 -2.86 -24.01
CA GLY A 225 0.29 -3.01 -25.16
C GLY A 225 0.87 -3.95 -26.22
N ALA A 226 0.01 -4.73 -26.87
CA ALA A 226 0.39 -5.53 -28.03
C ALA A 226 0.77 -4.63 -29.22
N GLY A 227 1.80 -5.02 -29.97
CA GLY A 227 2.18 -4.37 -31.23
C GLY A 227 1.17 -4.67 -32.35
N GLY A 228 1.14 -3.81 -33.38
CA GLY A 228 0.31 -4.01 -34.56
C GLY A 228 0.70 -5.29 -35.29
N ALA A 229 -0.28 -6.15 -35.59
CA ALA A 229 -0.05 -7.50 -36.12
C ALA A 229 -0.19 -7.63 -37.65
N SER A 230 -0.76 -6.62 -38.32
CA SER A 230 -1.03 -6.67 -39.77
C SER A 230 -0.67 -5.35 -40.43
N PRO A 231 -0.46 -5.31 -41.76
CA PRO A 231 -0.05 -4.10 -42.45
C PRO A 231 -0.92 -2.89 -42.13
N GLY A 232 -0.30 -1.82 -41.65
CA GLY A 232 -1.00 -0.58 -41.30
C GLY A 232 -1.83 -0.63 -40.00
N GLN A 233 -1.77 -1.71 -39.23
CA GLN A 233 -2.42 -1.77 -37.91
C GLN A 233 -1.65 -0.92 -36.89
N ALA A 234 -2.38 -0.15 -36.09
CA ALA A 234 -1.83 0.50 -34.90
C ALA A 234 -1.50 -0.54 -33.81
N GLY A 235 -0.58 -0.18 -32.91
CA GLY A 235 -0.40 -0.88 -31.65
C GLY A 235 -1.51 -0.54 -30.65
N SER A 236 -1.63 -1.35 -29.61
CA SER A 236 -2.58 -1.11 -28.52
C SER A 236 -1.93 -0.34 -27.36
N THR A 237 -2.76 0.39 -26.61
CA THR A 237 -2.37 1.05 -25.36
C THR A 237 -1.99 0.00 -24.32
N GLY A 238 -1.02 0.31 -23.46
CA GLY A 238 -0.74 -0.50 -22.26
C GLY A 238 -1.84 -0.37 -21.21
N GLN A 239 -1.59 -0.90 -20.02
CA GLN A 239 -2.45 -0.78 -18.85
C GLN A 239 -1.87 0.19 -17.82
N THR A 240 -2.75 0.85 -17.08
CA THR A 240 -2.38 1.71 -15.95
C THR A 240 -1.82 0.85 -14.82
N GLY A 241 -0.88 1.37 -14.04
CA GLY A 241 -0.45 0.73 -12.81
C GLY A 241 -1.51 0.80 -11.70
N GLY A 242 -1.35 -0.05 -10.69
CA GLY A 242 -2.18 -0.07 -9.48
C GLY A 242 -1.82 1.05 -8.51
N ALA A 243 -2.81 1.59 -7.78
CA ALA A 243 -2.58 2.59 -6.74
C ALA A 243 -1.79 2.02 -5.55
N GLY A 244 -1.20 2.90 -4.75
CA GLY A 244 -0.52 2.56 -3.51
C GLY A 244 -1.45 1.99 -2.43
N TYR A 245 -0.85 1.55 -1.33
CA TYR A 245 -1.61 0.96 -0.22
C TYR A 245 -0.88 1.16 1.10
N VAL A 246 -1.63 1.41 2.18
CA VAL A 246 -1.06 1.51 3.54
C VAL A 246 -1.92 0.77 4.54
N VAL A 247 -1.26 0.08 5.47
CA VAL A 247 -1.87 -0.53 6.65
C VAL A 247 -1.13 -0.04 7.89
N ILE A 248 -1.88 0.51 8.84
CA ILE A 248 -1.37 0.96 10.14
C ILE A 248 -2.05 0.15 11.23
N TRP A 249 -1.27 -0.39 12.17
CA TRP A 249 -1.80 -1.02 13.38
C TRP A 249 -1.05 -0.59 14.62
N TRP A 250 -1.72 -0.67 15.76
CA TRP A 250 -1.26 -0.21 17.07
C TRP A 250 -1.81 -1.11 18.17
#